data_AF-A0A7S0V102-F1
#
_entry.id   AF-A0A7S0V102-F1
#
_cell.length_a   1.000
_cell.length_b   1.000
_cell.length_c   1.000
_cell.angle_alpha   90.00
_cell.angle_beta   90.00
_cell.angle_gamma   90.00
#
_symmetry.space_group_name_H-M   'P 1'
#
loop_
_entity.id
_entity.type
_entity.pdbx_description
1 polymer ?
#
loop_
_entity_poly.entity_id
_entity_poly.type
_entity_poly.pdbx_seq_one_letter_code
_entity_poly.pdbx_strand_id
1 'polypeptide(L)'
;GTATCSTLSPRCTSTEGGWAVRRPPQGTPGGMSAVEVLDSVRIAQEKLRGRSGGGRRLYLVAVAVLADKELYARALGLFYQVFAQLEFSIDKQRANPSIKEVGGALGGLKRTEAFERDLAALLGVTWRSKIHKNEASNRLCERIRTVTEEDPAVLLAYAIELYSLLLSLRWTRMWLFISHKYKWHSDILVVSSEVELKFRGGLGDLKLPLEVVERVVEESIRARDAVNDLELSLLQYAGWLTIFRGLRSPLLIYALAAFFLSTAILIGLLASPRAK
;
A
#
# COMPACT_ATOMS: atom_id res chain seq x y z
N GLY A 1 35.37 -21.81 11.82
CA GLY A 1 35.31 -20.35 11.67
C GLY A 1 34.04 -19.86 12.31
N THR A 2 34.18 -19.30 13.51
CA THR A 2 33.12 -18.74 14.35
C THR A 2 32.67 -17.39 13.80
N ALA A 3 31.36 -17.20 13.63
CA ALA A 3 30.74 -15.89 13.52
C ALA A 3 29.77 -15.73 14.69
N THR A 4 30.25 -15.03 15.71
CA THR A 4 29.47 -14.46 16.79
C THR A 4 28.56 -13.36 16.25
N CYS A 5 27.26 -13.45 16.50
CA CYS A 5 26.36 -12.30 16.47
C CYS A 5 25.60 -12.28 17.80
N SER A 6 26.23 -11.62 18.77
CA SER A 6 25.68 -11.25 20.06
C SER A 6 24.77 -10.03 19.91
N THR A 7 23.73 -9.97 20.75
CA THR A 7 22.77 -8.85 20.99
C THR A 7 21.49 -8.82 20.15
N LEU A 8 20.67 -9.87 20.24
CA LEU A 8 19.22 -9.76 20.10
C LEU A 8 18.55 -10.24 21.39
N SER A 9 17.65 -9.41 21.92
CA SER A 9 16.88 -9.59 23.16
C SER A 9 16.30 -11.02 23.32
N PRO A 10 16.33 -11.63 24.52
CA PRO A 10 16.06 -13.06 24.73
C PRO A 10 14.57 -13.47 24.73
N ARG A 11 13.68 -12.75 24.02
CA ARG A 11 12.22 -12.99 24.10
C ARG A 11 11.51 -13.18 22.76
N CYS A 12 12.16 -13.88 21.84
CA CYS A 12 11.53 -14.41 20.62
C CYS A 12 11.60 -15.93 20.67
N THR A 13 10.55 -16.59 21.17
CA THR A 13 10.40 -18.04 21.00
C THR A 13 9.83 -18.30 19.61
N SER A 14 10.62 -18.87 18.71
CA SER A 14 10.12 -19.42 17.45
C SER A 14 9.40 -20.74 17.75
N THR A 15 8.11 -20.83 17.50
CA THR A 15 7.46 -22.11 17.23
C THR A 15 7.78 -22.50 15.80
N GLU A 16 8.17 -23.75 15.58
CA GLU A 16 8.42 -24.29 14.24
C GLU A 16 7.18 -24.08 13.36
N GLY A 17 7.30 -23.19 12.36
CA GLY A 17 6.21 -22.80 11.45
C GLY A 17 5.45 -21.50 11.79
N GLY A 18 5.68 -20.88 12.95
CA GLY A 18 4.96 -19.67 13.39
C GLY A 18 5.82 -18.39 13.34
N TRP A 19 5.21 -17.25 12.98
CA TRP A 19 5.85 -15.94 13.08
C TRP A 19 6.11 -15.58 14.54
N ALA A 20 7.36 -15.25 14.88
CA ALA A 20 7.75 -14.93 16.26
C ALA A 20 7.08 -13.63 16.74
N VAL A 21 6.00 -13.75 17.50
CA VAL A 21 5.38 -12.65 18.25
C VAL A 21 6.16 -12.41 19.54
N ARG A 22 6.42 -11.14 19.86
CA ARG A 22 7.22 -10.76 21.04
C ARG A 22 6.39 -11.00 22.30
N ARG A 23 6.63 -12.07 23.07
CA ARG A 23 5.82 -12.36 24.27
C ARG A 23 6.05 -11.32 25.38
N PRO A 24 5.00 -10.90 26.11
CA PRO A 24 5.17 -10.01 27.25
C PRO A 24 5.99 -10.69 28.35
N PRO A 25 6.56 -9.92 29.29
CA PRO A 25 7.25 -10.48 30.44
C PRO A 25 6.38 -11.47 31.23
N GLN A 26 6.97 -12.61 31.64
CA GLN A 26 6.27 -13.54 32.52
C GLN A 26 5.87 -12.78 33.81
N GLY A 27 4.56 -12.70 34.08
CA GLY A 27 4.01 -12.06 35.28
C GLY A 27 3.20 -10.79 35.06
N THR A 28 3.04 -10.27 33.83
CA THR A 28 2.05 -9.19 33.56
C THR A 28 0.65 -9.76 33.39
N PRO A 29 -0.30 -9.49 34.29
CA PRO A 29 -1.69 -9.87 34.09
C PRO A 29 -2.33 -8.88 33.12
N GLY A 30 -2.59 -9.31 31.89
CA GLY A 30 -3.47 -8.60 30.97
C GLY A 30 -2.84 -8.24 29.63
N GLY A 31 -3.06 -9.11 28.63
CA GLY A 31 -2.97 -8.78 27.20
C GLY A 31 -1.60 -8.30 26.70
N MET A 32 -1.52 -8.06 25.40
CA MET A 32 -0.42 -7.35 24.78
C MET A 32 -0.93 -5.97 24.37
N SER A 33 -0.13 -4.93 24.61
CA SER A 33 -0.46 -3.56 24.19
C SER A 33 -0.33 -3.43 22.68
N ALA A 34 -1.11 -2.58 22.00
CA ALA A 34 -0.95 -2.49 20.55
C ALA A 34 0.32 -1.77 20.08
N VAL A 35 1.10 -1.13 20.97
CA VAL A 35 2.49 -0.76 20.65
C VAL A 35 3.32 -2.02 20.41
N GLU A 36 3.15 -3.05 21.24
CA GLU A 36 3.81 -4.34 21.05
C GLU A 36 3.23 -5.09 19.83
N VAL A 37 1.94 -4.91 19.52
CA VAL A 37 1.34 -5.41 18.26
C VAL A 37 1.98 -4.73 17.06
N LEU A 38 2.04 -3.40 17.04
CA LEU A 38 2.68 -2.63 15.96
C LEU A 38 4.16 -2.97 15.80
N ASP A 39 4.89 -3.12 16.90
CA ASP A 39 6.28 -3.58 16.86
C ASP A 39 6.38 -5.02 16.37
N SER A 40 5.47 -5.91 16.75
CA SER A 40 5.45 -7.30 16.28
C SER A 40 5.14 -7.38 14.78
N VAL A 41 4.16 -6.61 14.30
CA VAL A 41 3.85 -6.43 12.87
C VAL A 41 5.09 -5.90 12.14
N ARG A 42 5.69 -4.81 12.64
CA ARG A 42 6.88 -4.22 12.05
C ARG A 42 8.04 -5.20 11.96
N ILE A 43 8.32 -5.95 13.02
CA ILE A 43 9.41 -6.96 13.06
C ILE A 43 9.12 -8.10 12.09
N ALA A 44 7.89 -8.60 12.06
CA ALA A 44 7.47 -9.65 11.13
C ALA A 44 7.63 -9.19 9.68
N GLN A 45 7.23 -7.96 9.39
CA GLN A 45 7.41 -7.34 8.08
C GLN A 45 8.86 -7.01 7.75
N GLU A 46 9.69 -6.58 8.70
CA GLU A 46 11.11 -6.32 8.48
C GLU A 46 11.85 -7.59 8.06
N LYS A 47 11.52 -8.74 8.68
CA LYS A 47 12.03 -10.06 8.25
C LYS A 47 11.67 -10.39 6.80
N LEU A 48 10.47 -10.00 6.34
CA LEU A 48 10.05 -10.15 4.94
C LEU A 48 10.72 -9.10 4.02
N ARG A 49 10.87 -7.85 4.49
CA ARG A 49 11.43 -6.72 3.73
C ARG A 49 12.92 -6.86 3.47
N GLY A 50 13.66 -7.59 4.32
CA GLY A 50 15.05 -7.95 4.11
C GLY A 50 15.32 -8.64 2.76
N ARG A 51 14.30 -9.22 2.11
CA ARG A 51 14.38 -9.82 0.77
C ARG A 51 13.86 -8.93 -0.38
N SER A 52 13.06 -7.89 -0.13
CA SER A 52 12.18 -7.32 -1.18
C SER A 52 12.23 -5.79 -1.37
N GLY A 53 12.99 -5.01 -0.60
CA GLY A 53 13.23 -3.59 -0.92
C GLY A 53 11.98 -2.68 -0.91
N GLY A 54 10.92 -3.05 -0.20
CA GLY A 54 9.61 -2.39 -0.25
C GLY A 54 9.60 -0.88 0.07
N GLY A 55 10.56 -0.38 0.88
CA GLY A 55 10.70 1.07 1.12
C GLY A 55 11.12 1.85 -0.14
N ARG A 56 11.99 1.27 -0.98
CA ARG A 56 12.39 1.87 -2.26
C ARG A 56 11.24 1.85 -3.27
N ARG A 57 10.44 0.77 -3.28
CA ARG A 57 9.25 0.68 -4.16
C ARG A 57 8.21 1.73 -3.82
N LEU A 58 7.83 1.87 -2.55
CA LEU A 58 6.87 2.88 -2.11
C LEU A 58 7.32 4.30 -2.52
N TYR A 59 8.61 4.60 -2.35
CA TYR A 59 9.18 5.86 -2.79
C TYR A 59 9.06 6.06 -4.31
N LEU A 60 9.40 5.06 -5.12
CA LEU A 60 9.27 5.11 -6.58
C LEU A 60 7.82 5.29 -7.03
N VAL A 61 6.89 4.56 -6.42
CA VAL A 61 5.45 4.71 -6.65
C VAL A 61 5.05 6.15 -6.34
N ALA A 62 5.40 6.66 -5.16
CA ALA A 62 5.01 7.99 -4.74
C ALA A 62 5.56 9.08 -5.66
N VAL A 63 6.83 8.98 -6.08
CA VAL A 63 7.42 9.91 -7.05
C VAL A 63 6.72 9.84 -8.40
N ALA A 64 6.51 8.64 -8.95
CA ALA A 64 5.88 8.46 -10.25
C ALA A 64 4.43 8.96 -10.27
N VAL A 65 3.67 8.59 -9.24
CA VAL A 65 2.26 8.92 -9.10
C VAL A 65 2.07 10.41 -8.84
N LEU A 66 2.86 11.03 -7.96
CA LEU A 66 2.66 12.43 -7.60
C LEU A 66 3.23 13.41 -8.65
N ALA A 67 4.09 12.93 -9.56
CA ALA A 67 4.60 13.73 -10.67
C ALA A 67 3.62 13.88 -11.86
N ASP A 68 2.63 12.99 -11.99
CA ASP A 68 1.71 12.96 -13.12
C ASP A 68 0.25 12.94 -12.65
N LYS A 69 -0.56 13.89 -13.14
CA LYS A 69 -1.96 14.06 -12.73
C LYS A 69 -2.84 12.84 -13.03
N GLU A 70 -2.62 12.19 -14.17
CA GLU A 70 -3.40 11.03 -14.62
C GLU A 70 -3.06 9.80 -13.78
N LEU A 71 -1.77 9.59 -13.52
CA LEU A 71 -1.31 8.54 -12.59
C LEU A 71 -1.81 8.79 -11.17
N TYR A 72 -1.81 10.05 -10.71
CA TYR A 72 -2.33 10.43 -9.41
C TYR A 72 -3.82 10.13 -9.28
N ALA A 73 -4.64 10.58 -10.24
CA ALA A 73 -6.07 10.34 -10.24
C ALA A 73 -6.40 8.84 -10.26
N ARG A 74 -5.64 8.05 -11.03
CA ARG A 74 -5.80 6.59 -11.07
C ARG A 74 -5.43 5.94 -9.74
N ALA A 75 -4.30 6.32 -9.15
CA ALA A 75 -3.89 5.83 -7.84
C ALA A 75 -4.94 6.15 -6.76
N LEU A 76 -5.44 7.38 -6.74
CA LEU A 76 -6.53 7.78 -5.84
C LEU A 76 -7.78 6.92 -6.04
N GLY A 77 -8.15 6.61 -7.28
CA GLY A 77 -9.30 5.74 -7.57
C GLY A 77 -9.15 4.32 -7.03
N LEU A 78 -7.93 3.75 -7.09
CA LEU A 78 -7.63 2.44 -6.53
C LEU A 78 -7.73 2.44 -5.01
N PHE A 79 -7.05 3.38 -4.36
CA PHE A 79 -7.04 3.45 -2.91
C PHE A 79 -8.41 3.84 -2.35
N TYR A 80 -9.16 4.72 -3.03
CA TYR A 80 -10.53 5.08 -2.64
C TYR A 80 -11.42 3.85 -2.42
N GLN A 81 -11.41 2.88 -3.35
CA GLN A 81 -12.24 1.68 -3.24
C GLN A 81 -11.91 0.88 -1.97
N VAL A 82 -10.62 0.73 -1.68
CA VAL A 82 -10.12 -0.03 -0.54
C VAL A 82 -10.42 0.70 0.78
N PHE A 83 -10.16 2.00 0.85
CA PHE A 83 -10.43 2.81 2.05
C PHE A 83 -11.93 2.89 2.33
N ALA A 84 -12.76 3.10 1.30
CA ALA A 84 -14.21 3.10 1.45
C ALA A 84 -14.72 1.76 1.99
N GLN A 85 -14.20 0.64 1.47
CA GLN A 85 -14.56 -0.69 1.96
C GLN A 85 -14.09 -0.92 3.41
N LEU A 86 -12.86 -0.53 3.75
CA LEU A 86 -12.32 -0.66 5.11
C LEU A 86 -13.16 0.16 6.10
N GLU A 87 -13.39 1.44 5.80
CA GLU A 87 -14.13 2.35 6.69
C GLU A 87 -15.57 1.88 6.88
N PHE A 88 -16.23 1.42 5.81
CA PHE A 88 -17.55 0.79 5.89
C PHE A 88 -17.53 -0.46 6.79
N SER A 89 -16.54 -1.35 6.62
CA SER A 89 -16.41 -2.57 7.41
C SER A 89 -16.17 -2.29 8.89
N ILE A 90 -15.36 -1.28 9.21
CA ILE A 90 -15.12 -0.84 10.59
C ILE A 90 -16.39 -0.26 11.19
N ASP A 91 -17.12 0.59 10.44
CA ASP A 91 -18.39 1.15 10.90
C ASP A 91 -19.45 0.08 11.14
N LYS A 92 -19.52 -0.92 10.26
CA LYS A 92 -20.39 -2.10 10.42
C LYS A 92 -20.07 -2.86 11.71
N GLN A 93 -18.79 -2.96 12.07
CA GLN A 93 -18.31 -3.69 13.25
C GLN A 93 -18.08 -2.80 14.47
N ARG A 94 -18.58 -1.55 14.50
CA ARG A 94 -18.32 -0.59 15.60
C ARG A 94 -18.74 -1.09 16.99
N ALA A 95 -19.72 -2.00 17.04
CA ALA A 95 -20.22 -2.59 18.28
C ALA A 95 -19.35 -3.75 18.78
N ASN A 96 -18.45 -4.29 17.94
CA ASN A 96 -17.54 -5.36 18.32
C ASN A 96 -16.46 -4.81 19.26
N PRO A 97 -16.28 -5.39 20.47
CA PRO A 97 -15.29 -4.91 21.43
C PRO A 97 -13.87 -4.76 20.87
N SER A 98 -13.45 -5.67 19.98
CA SER A 98 -12.11 -5.66 19.38
C SER A 98 -11.91 -4.51 18.37
N ILE A 99 -12.99 -3.93 17.86
CA ILE A 99 -12.97 -2.88 16.82
C ILE A 99 -13.48 -1.54 17.35
N LYS A 100 -14.25 -1.53 18.43
CA LYS A 100 -14.83 -0.31 19.03
C LYS A 100 -13.77 0.76 19.29
N GLU A 101 -12.68 0.38 19.95
CA GLU A 101 -11.57 1.31 20.27
C GLU A 101 -10.84 1.79 19.01
N VAL A 102 -10.66 0.90 18.02
CA VAL A 102 -10.07 1.23 16.73
C VAL A 102 -10.95 2.22 15.97
N GLY A 103 -12.26 1.98 15.91
CA GLY A 103 -13.23 2.88 15.30
C GLY A 103 -13.24 4.26 15.96
N GLY A 104 -13.09 4.31 17.30
CA GLY A 104 -12.91 5.56 18.05
C GLY A 104 -11.62 6.29 17.67
N ALA A 105 -10.50 5.56 17.60
CA ALA A 105 -9.19 6.10 17.23
C ALA A 105 -9.12 6.60 15.76
N LEU A 106 -9.98 6.06 14.88
CA LEU A 106 -10.12 6.51 13.50
C LEU A 106 -10.97 7.78 13.34
N GLY A 107 -11.54 8.30 14.43
CA GLY A 107 -12.23 9.59 14.44
C GLY A 107 -11.32 10.72 13.90
N GLY A 108 -11.68 11.28 12.74
CA GLY A 108 -10.89 12.30 12.05
C GLY A 108 -9.79 11.75 11.13
N LEU A 109 -9.50 10.45 11.18
CA LEU A 109 -8.59 9.78 10.25
C LEU A 109 -9.28 9.22 9.02
N LYS A 110 -10.59 8.96 9.08
CA LYS A 110 -11.40 8.60 7.91
C LYS A 110 -11.11 9.54 6.75
N ARG A 111 -10.94 8.94 5.58
CA ARG A 111 -10.43 9.57 4.38
C ARG A 111 -11.33 9.42 3.18
N THR A 112 -12.39 8.60 3.24
CA THR A 112 -13.29 8.39 2.11
C THR A 112 -13.76 9.71 1.50
N GLU A 113 -14.28 10.64 2.30
CA GLU A 113 -14.73 11.95 1.80
C GLU A 113 -13.60 12.79 1.18
N ALA A 114 -12.39 12.71 1.72
CA ALA A 114 -11.23 13.41 1.17
C ALA A 114 -10.83 12.83 -0.19
N PHE A 115 -10.88 11.50 -0.35
CA PHE A 115 -10.73 10.86 -1.66
C PHE A 115 -11.80 11.34 -2.65
N GLU A 116 -13.06 11.42 -2.24
CA GLU A 116 -14.15 11.86 -3.13
C GLU A 116 -13.95 13.30 -3.63
N ARG A 117 -13.53 14.22 -2.75
CA ARG A 117 -13.22 15.60 -3.12
C ARG A 117 -12.04 15.69 -4.08
N ASP A 118 -10.96 14.98 -3.80
CA ASP A 118 -9.78 14.94 -4.65
C ASP A 118 -10.11 14.33 -6.03
N LEU A 119 -10.88 13.24 -6.07
CA LEU A 119 -11.32 12.60 -7.31
C LEU A 119 -12.27 13.48 -8.12
N ALA A 120 -13.20 14.18 -7.47
CA ALA A 120 -14.08 15.14 -8.13
C ALA A 120 -13.29 16.31 -8.73
N ALA A 121 -12.27 16.82 -8.03
CA ALA A 121 -11.40 17.88 -8.54
C ALA A 121 -10.53 17.41 -9.73
N LEU A 122 -10.07 16.16 -9.72
CA LEU A 122 -9.17 15.62 -10.74
C LEU A 122 -9.90 15.10 -11.99
N LEU A 123 -11.04 14.43 -11.80
CA LEU A 123 -11.77 13.70 -12.85
C LEU A 123 -13.14 14.32 -13.19
N GLY A 124 -13.59 15.31 -12.43
CA GLY A 124 -14.89 15.98 -12.57
C GLY A 124 -16.04 15.27 -11.85
N VAL A 125 -17.27 15.80 -11.99
CA VAL A 125 -18.47 15.32 -11.28
C VAL A 125 -18.77 13.83 -11.55
N THR A 126 -18.41 13.33 -12.73
CA THR A 126 -18.59 11.93 -13.13
C THR A 126 -17.39 11.03 -12.75
N TRP A 127 -16.58 11.41 -11.77
CA TRP A 127 -15.37 10.67 -11.39
C TRP A 127 -15.62 9.18 -11.10
N ARG A 128 -16.77 8.83 -10.51
CA ARG A 128 -17.11 7.42 -10.19
C ARG A 128 -17.11 6.51 -11.41
N SER A 129 -17.60 6.98 -12.57
CA SER A 129 -17.60 6.17 -13.80
C SER A 129 -16.23 6.13 -14.49
N LYS A 130 -15.29 6.99 -14.08
CA LYS A 130 -13.93 7.09 -14.63
C LYS A 130 -12.90 6.31 -13.80
N ILE A 131 -13.27 5.82 -12.61
CA ILE A 131 -12.37 4.98 -11.82
C ILE A 131 -12.12 3.66 -12.56
N HIS A 132 -10.85 3.35 -12.74
CA HIS A 132 -10.44 2.10 -13.35
C HIS A 132 -10.73 0.91 -12.42
N LYS A 133 -11.36 -0.12 -12.96
CA LYS A 133 -11.51 -1.41 -12.28
C LYS A 133 -10.18 -2.14 -12.28
N ASN A 134 -9.65 -2.46 -11.12
CA ASN A 134 -8.38 -3.12 -10.95
C ASN A 134 -8.54 -4.37 -10.10
N GLU A 135 -7.94 -5.46 -10.55
CA GLU A 135 -8.08 -6.75 -9.90
C GLU A 135 -7.47 -6.77 -8.49
N ALA A 136 -6.31 -6.15 -8.27
CA ALA A 136 -5.67 -6.09 -6.96
C ALA A 136 -6.55 -5.32 -5.95
N SER A 137 -7.14 -4.19 -6.37
CA SER A 137 -8.12 -3.45 -5.55
C SER A 137 -9.34 -4.31 -5.21
N ASN A 138 -9.91 -5.01 -6.19
CA ASN A 138 -11.06 -5.87 -5.98
C ASN A 138 -10.75 -7.03 -5.03
N ARG A 139 -9.60 -7.69 -5.20
CA ARG A 139 -9.16 -8.79 -4.31
C ARG A 139 -8.98 -8.30 -2.88
N LEU A 140 -8.39 -7.12 -2.69
CA LEU A 140 -8.24 -6.55 -1.35
C LEU A 140 -9.59 -6.16 -0.74
N CYS A 141 -10.47 -5.53 -1.50
CA CYS A 141 -11.83 -5.21 -1.02
C CYS A 141 -12.59 -6.47 -0.62
N GLU A 142 -12.48 -7.53 -1.43
CA GLU A 142 -13.14 -8.80 -1.14
C GLU A 142 -12.58 -9.45 0.12
N ARG A 143 -11.25 -9.48 0.27
CA ARG A 143 -10.63 -9.99 1.49
C ARG A 143 -11.08 -9.21 2.73
N ILE A 144 -11.17 -7.88 2.63
CA ILE A 144 -11.70 -7.03 3.71
C ILE A 144 -13.14 -7.45 4.06
N ARG A 145 -14.01 -7.67 3.07
CA ARG A 145 -15.39 -8.16 3.32
C ARG A 145 -15.39 -9.51 4.02
N THR A 146 -14.61 -10.48 3.51
CA THR A 146 -14.51 -11.81 4.10
C THR A 146 -14.12 -11.74 5.58
N VAL A 147 -13.04 -11.02 5.91
CA VAL A 147 -12.60 -10.92 7.32
C VAL A 147 -13.57 -10.10 8.18
N THR A 148 -14.36 -9.20 7.59
CA THR A 148 -15.40 -8.46 8.31
C THR A 148 -16.48 -9.38 8.85
N GLU A 149 -16.79 -10.48 8.15
CA GLU A 149 -17.78 -11.46 8.59
C GLU A 149 -17.15 -12.59 9.43
N GLU A 150 -15.96 -13.07 9.04
CA GLU A 150 -15.33 -14.26 9.64
C GLU A 150 -14.58 -13.98 10.94
N ASP A 151 -13.71 -12.97 10.96
CA ASP A 151 -12.93 -12.57 12.15
C ASP A 151 -12.74 -11.05 12.15
N PRO A 152 -13.72 -10.29 12.67
CA PRO A 152 -13.66 -8.84 12.66
C PRO A 152 -12.42 -8.27 13.33
N ALA A 153 -11.79 -9.00 14.28
CA ALA A 153 -10.62 -8.50 14.98
C ALA A 153 -9.43 -8.28 14.05
N VAL A 154 -9.29 -9.06 12.97
CA VAL A 154 -8.18 -8.89 12.03
C VAL A 154 -8.37 -7.72 11.06
N LEU A 155 -9.52 -7.04 11.05
CA LEU A 155 -9.67 -5.76 10.35
C LEU A 155 -8.65 -4.72 10.80
N LEU A 156 -8.20 -4.82 12.05
CA LEU A 156 -7.13 -3.98 12.60
C LEU A 156 -5.85 -4.04 11.76
N ALA A 157 -5.51 -5.22 11.22
CA ALA A 157 -4.35 -5.39 10.35
C ALA A 157 -4.43 -4.48 9.12
N TYR A 158 -5.58 -4.45 8.45
CA TYR A 158 -5.81 -3.61 7.27
C TYR A 158 -5.81 -2.11 7.61
N ALA A 159 -6.41 -1.74 8.75
CA ALA A 159 -6.37 -0.36 9.22
C ALA A 159 -4.93 0.11 9.48
N ILE A 160 -4.14 -0.69 10.20
CA ILE A 160 -2.72 -0.39 10.47
C ILE A 160 -1.97 -0.20 9.15
N GLU A 161 -2.08 -1.13 8.20
CA GLU A 161 -1.34 -1.06 6.94
C GLU A 161 -1.72 0.15 6.08
N LEU A 162 -3.02 0.37 5.87
CA LEU A 162 -3.51 1.40 4.96
C LEU A 162 -3.30 2.81 5.54
N TYR A 163 -3.56 3.02 6.83
CA TYR A 163 -3.32 4.32 7.44
C TYR A 163 -1.83 4.60 7.65
N SER A 164 -1.01 3.58 7.95
CA SER A 164 0.45 3.76 7.98
C SER A 164 1.02 4.13 6.61
N LEU A 165 0.51 3.52 5.54
CA LEU A 165 0.85 3.90 4.16
C LEU A 165 0.48 5.38 3.91
N LEU A 166 -0.75 5.78 4.21
CA LEU A 166 -1.21 7.16 4.04
C LEU A 166 -0.34 8.17 4.79
N LEU A 167 -0.07 7.91 6.08
CA LEU A 167 0.74 8.77 6.92
C LEU A 167 2.19 8.87 6.42
N SER A 168 2.72 7.79 5.82
CA SER A 168 4.05 7.82 5.19
C SER A 168 4.10 8.73 3.96
N LEU A 169 3.02 8.80 3.18
CA LEU A 169 2.91 9.65 1.99
C LEU A 169 2.85 11.15 2.31
N ARG A 170 2.44 11.52 3.54
CA ARG A 170 2.43 12.91 4.02
C ARG A 170 3.81 13.57 3.91
N TRP A 171 4.86 12.85 4.28
CA TRP A 171 6.24 13.33 4.17
C TRP A 171 6.67 13.52 2.72
N THR A 172 6.24 12.62 1.84
CA THR A 172 6.49 12.73 0.40
C THR A 172 5.80 13.95 -0.21
N ARG A 173 4.57 14.27 0.22
CA ARG A 173 3.88 15.51 -0.19
C ARG A 173 4.68 16.75 0.19
N MET A 174 5.19 16.81 1.42
CA MET A 174 6.01 17.94 1.88
C MET A 174 7.20 18.16 0.96
N TRP A 175 7.93 17.09 0.64
CA TRP A 175 9.06 17.12 -0.29
C TRP A 175 8.68 17.57 -1.69
N LEU A 176 7.56 17.08 -2.21
CA LEU A 176 7.12 17.40 -3.57
C LEU A 176 6.57 18.82 -3.70
N PHE A 177 5.93 19.33 -2.64
CA PHE A 177 5.55 20.73 -2.53
C PHE A 177 6.79 21.65 -2.59
N ILE A 178 7.83 21.34 -1.82
CA ILE A 178 9.11 22.07 -1.85
C ILE A 178 9.74 22.03 -3.25
N SER A 179 9.63 20.89 -3.95
CA SER A 179 10.20 20.73 -5.30
C SER A 179 9.42 21.44 -6.43
N HIS A 180 8.29 22.11 -6.14
CA HIS A 180 7.39 22.74 -7.13
C HIS A 180 6.82 21.78 -8.20
N LYS A 181 6.99 20.47 -8.01
CA LYS A 181 6.48 19.43 -8.92
C LYS A 181 5.03 19.02 -8.60
N TYR A 182 4.52 19.43 -7.44
CA TYR A 182 3.16 19.16 -7.01
C TYR A 182 2.29 20.41 -7.12
N LYS A 183 1.40 20.44 -8.11
CA LYS A 183 0.62 21.65 -8.46
C LYS A 183 -0.87 21.55 -8.12
N TRP A 184 -1.30 20.44 -7.52
CA TRP A 184 -2.71 20.16 -7.24
C TRP A 184 -2.93 20.07 -5.73
N HIS A 185 -4.10 20.50 -5.27
CA HIS A 185 -4.51 20.29 -3.89
C HIS A 185 -4.83 18.81 -3.65
N SER A 186 -4.55 18.32 -2.44
CA SER A 186 -4.92 16.96 -2.03
C SER A 186 -5.36 16.92 -0.58
N ASP A 187 -6.68 16.89 -0.39
CA ASP A 187 -7.30 16.77 0.92
C ASP A 187 -6.92 15.46 1.60
N ILE A 188 -6.70 14.40 0.81
CA ILE A 188 -6.36 13.07 1.33
C ILE A 188 -5.08 13.07 2.16
N LEU A 189 -4.13 13.96 1.83
CA LEU A 189 -2.83 14.04 2.50
C LEU A 189 -2.78 15.13 3.58
N VAL A 190 -3.90 15.81 3.86
CA VAL A 190 -4.05 16.77 4.96
C VAL A 190 -4.50 16.02 6.21
N VAL A 191 -3.52 15.59 7.00
CA VAL A 191 -3.73 14.96 8.31
C VAL A 191 -3.00 15.80 9.36
N SER A 192 -3.71 16.24 10.40
CA SER A 192 -3.08 17.00 11.50
C SER A 192 -2.26 16.06 12.39
N SER A 193 -1.20 16.59 12.99
CA SER A 193 -0.38 15.82 13.94
C SER A 193 -1.18 15.33 15.13
N GLU A 194 -2.19 16.08 15.57
CA GLU A 194 -3.09 15.66 16.64
C GLU A 194 -3.87 14.39 16.29
N VAL A 195 -4.41 14.31 15.08
CA VAL A 195 -5.15 13.12 14.62
C VAL A 195 -4.21 11.92 14.48
N GLU A 196 -3.01 12.12 13.94
CA GLU A 196 -1.98 11.07 13.86
C GLU A 196 -1.62 10.52 15.25
N LEU A 197 -1.43 11.41 16.22
CA LEU A 197 -1.12 11.04 17.60
C LEU A 197 -2.29 10.32 18.28
N LYS A 198 -3.54 10.77 18.06
CA LYS A 198 -4.74 10.08 18.58
C LYS A 198 -4.86 8.67 18.06
N PHE A 199 -4.56 8.44 16.78
CA PHE A 199 -4.57 7.09 16.22
C PHE A 199 -3.47 6.22 16.80
N ARG A 200 -2.23 6.72 16.86
CA ARG A 200 -1.12 5.98 17.46
C ARG A 200 -1.35 5.69 18.95
N GLY A 201 -1.91 6.66 19.68
CA GLY A 201 -2.27 6.52 21.10
C GLY A 201 -3.43 5.54 21.30
N GLY A 202 -4.50 5.65 20.53
CA GLY A 202 -5.65 4.74 20.59
C GLY A 202 -5.29 3.30 20.20
N LEU A 203 -4.33 3.11 19.29
CA LEU A 203 -3.69 1.80 19.12
C LEU A 203 -2.95 1.40 20.39
N GLY A 204 -2.10 2.26 20.96
CA GLY A 204 -1.35 1.95 22.18
C GLY A 204 -2.21 1.51 23.39
N ASP A 205 -3.40 2.07 23.54
CA ASP A 205 -4.33 1.76 24.63
C ASP A 205 -5.13 0.46 24.42
N LEU A 206 -5.11 -0.10 23.21
CA LEU A 206 -5.86 -1.32 22.88
C LEU A 206 -5.21 -2.53 23.55
N LYS A 207 -5.99 -3.19 24.42
CA LYS A 207 -5.60 -4.42 25.11
C LYS A 207 -6.21 -5.63 24.41
N LEU A 208 -5.40 -6.36 23.65
CA LEU A 208 -5.84 -7.56 22.95
C LEU A 208 -5.33 -8.84 23.63
N PRO A 209 -6.12 -9.92 23.65
CA PRO A 209 -5.62 -11.25 23.98
C PRO A 209 -4.49 -11.66 23.04
N LEU A 210 -3.49 -12.38 23.55
CA LEU A 210 -2.31 -12.81 22.76
C LEU A 210 -2.70 -13.56 21.47
N GLU A 211 -3.71 -14.42 21.56
CA GLU A 211 -4.22 -15.19 20.41
C GLU A 211 -4.77 -14.29 19.29
N VAL A 212 -5.44 -13.19 19.66
CA VAL A 212 -5.93 -12.20 18.68
C VAL A 212 -4.75 -11.46 18.05
N VAL A 213 -3.72 -11.14 18.83
CA VAL A 213 -2.52 -10.49 18.31
C VAL A 213 -1.79 -11.35 17.29
N GLU A 214 -1.64 -12.65 17.55
CA GLU A 214 -1.01 -13.58 16.61
C GLU A 214 -1.76 -13.59 15.27
N ARG A 215 -3.10 -13.64 15.29
CA ARG A 215 -3.92 -13.55 14.07
C ARG A 215 -3.81 -12.21 13.37
N VAL A 216 -3.80 -11.10 14.12
CA VAL A 216 -3.62 -9.75 13.55
C VAL A 216 -2.24 -9.62 12.90
N VAL A 217 -1.19 -10.15 13.52
CA VAL A 217 0.17 -10.14 12.95
C VAL A 217 0.23 -10.97 11.68
N GLU A 218 -0.35 -12.17 11.68
CA GLU A 218 -0.40 -13.00 10.47
C GLU A 218 -1.18 -12.31 9.34
N GLU A 219 -2.35 -11.75 9.66
CA GLU A 219 -3.16 -11.04 8.67
C GLU A 219 -2.49 -9.74 8.20
N SER A 220 -1.69 -9.07 9.02
CA SER A 220 -0.94 -7.87 8.63
C SER A 220 0.09 -8.14 7.53
N ILE A 221 0.66 -9.35 7.50
CA ILE A 221 1.56 -9.78 6.44
C ILE A 221 0.77 -9.90 5.13
N ARG A 222 -0.39 -10.58 5.18
CA ARG A 222 -1.28 -10.73 4.02
C ARG A 222 -1.80 -9.38 3.52
N ALA A 223 -2.20 -8.50 4.44
CA ALA A 223 -2.62 -7.14 4.14
C ALA A 223 -1.49 -6.35 3.45
N ARG A 224 -0.25 -6.45 3.95
CA ARG A 224 0.90 -5.77 3.33
C ARG A 224 1.21 -6.32 1.94
N ASP A 225 1.08 -7.62 1.72
CA ASP A 225 1.27 -8.22 0.39
C ASP A 225 0.17 -7.77 -0.58
N ALA A 226 -1.08 -7.72 -0.16
CA ALA A 226 -2.16 -7.18 -0.98
C ALA A 226 -1.98 -5.68 -1.31
N VAL A 227 -1.45 -4.90 -0.37
CA VAL A 227 -1.07 -3.49 -0.62
C VAL A 227 0.13 -3.40 -1.57
N ASN A 228 1.11 -4.31 -1.48
CA ASN A 228 2.20 -4.39 -2.44
C ASN A 228 1.69 -4.67 -3.86
N ASP A 229 0.72 -5.57 -4.02
CA ASP A 229 0.10 -5.86 -5.33
C ASP A 229 -0.56 -4.61 -5.94
N LEU A 230 -1.24 -3.81 -5.11
CA LEU A 230 -1.79 -2.51 -5.52
C LEU A 230 -0.69 -1.56 -6.00
N GLU A 231 0.37 -1.39 -5.21
CA GLU A 231 1.54 -0.57 -5.55
C GLU A 231 2.19 -1.04 -6.87
N LEU A 232 2.36 -2.36 -7.05
CA LEU A 232 2.92 -2.95 -8.27
C LEU A 232 2.03 -2.69 -9.49
N SER A 233 0.71 -2.81 -9.34
CA SER A 233 -0.22 -2.56 -10.45
C SER A 233 -0.13 -1.11 -10.95
N LEU A 234 0.15 -0.17 -10.05
CA LEU A 234 0.41 1.23 -10.40
C LEU A 234 1.74 1.41 -11.13
N LEU A 235 2.81 0.75 -10.68
CA LEU A 235 4.11 0.80 -11.36
C LEU A 235 4.07 0.19 -12.75
N GLN A 236 3.40 -0.95 -12.91
CA GLN A 236 3.22 -1.58 -14.22
C GLN A 236 2.50 -0.63 -15.18
N TYR A 237 1.46 0.05 -14.71
CA TYR A 237 0.75 1.04 -15.50
C TYR A 237 1.60 2.28 -15.83
N ALA A 238 2.35 2.80 -14.86
CA ALA A 238 3.27 3.91 -15.08
C ALA A 238 4.35 3.55 -16.11
N GLY A 239 4.91 2.34 -16.03
CA GLY A 239 5.85 1.79 -17.01
C GLY A 239 5.23 1.75 -18.41
N TRP A 240 4.03 1.19 -18.55
CA TRP A 240 3.30 1.19 -19.83
C TRP A 240 3.05 2.60 -20.36
N LEU A 241 2.63 3.55 -19.53
CA LEU A 241 2.44 4.94 -19.92
C LEU A 241 3.73 5.57 -20.44
N THR A 242 4.86 5.33 -19.79
CA THR A 242 6.17 5.82 -20.26
C THR A 242 6.57 5.20 -21.59
N ILE A 243 6.33 3.90 -21.77
CA ILE A 243 6.59 3.19 -23.04
C ILE A 243 5.70 3.79 -24.15
N PHE A 244 4.38 3.88 -23.95
CA PHE A 244 3.45 4.39 -24.95
C PHE A 244 3.66 5.89 -25.25
N ARG A 245 4.05 6.71 -24.27
CA ARG A 245 4.42 8.11 -24.51
C ARG A 245 5.75 8.22 -25.25
N GLY A 246 6.71 7.34 -25.00
CA GLY A 246 7.96 7.23 -25.77
C GLY A 246 7.72 6.80 -27.22
N LEU A 247 6.82 5.83 -27.43
CA LEU A 247 6.33 5.40 -28.75
C LEU A 247 5.52 6.48 -29.48
N ARG A 248 4.99 7.49 -28.79
CA ARG A 248 4.38 8.68 -29.41
C ARG A 248 5.39 9.71 -29.88
N SER A 249 6.68 9.56 -29.56
CA SER A 249 7.68 10.48 -30.10
C SER A 249 7.90 10.16 -31.59
N PRO A 250 7.70 11.14 -32.49
CA PRO A 250 7.84 10.91 -33.92
C PRO A 250 9.24 10.39 -34.26
N LEU A 251 10.27 10.85 -33.55
CA LEU A 251 11.65 10.37 -33.72
C LEU A 251 11.82 8.88 -33.42
N LEU A 252 11.22 8.35 -32.35
CA LEU A 252 11.30 6.92 -32.03
C LEU A 252 10.48 6.07 -33.00
N ILE A 253 9.33 6.59 -33.48
CA ILE A 253 8.55 5.95 -34.55
C ILE A 253 9.39 5.87 -35.83
N TYR A 254 10.02 6.97 -36.25
CA TYR A 254 10.88 6.99 -37.43
C TYR A 254 12.10 6.08 -37.27
N ALA A 255 12.71 6.04 -36.09
CA ALA A 255 13.85 5.16 -35.80
C ALA A 255 13.45 3.67 -35.88
N LEU A 256 12.30 3.29 -35.30
CA LEU A 256 11.77 1.93 -35.41
C LEU A 256 11.39 1.58 -36.85
N ALA A 257 10.71 2.49 -37.56
CA ALA A 257 10.36 2.29 -38.97
C ALA A 257 11.61 2.12 -39.85
N ALA A 258 12.65 2.92 -39.64
CA ALA A 258 13.93 2.79 -40.33
C ALA A 258 14.63 1.45 -40.01
N PHE A 259 14.57 0.99 -38.78
CA PHE A 259 15.11 -0.31 -38.37
C PHE A 259 14.37 -1.49 -39.04
N PHE A 260 13.04 -1.44 -39.10
CA PHE A 260 12.26 -2.49 -39.78
C PHE A 260 12.44 -2.43 -41.30
N LEU A 261 12.57 -1.25 -41.89
CA LEU A 261 12.85 -1.09 -43.31
C LEU A 261 14.24 -1.64 -43.65
N SER A 262 15.26 -1.36 -42.84
CA SER A 262 16.62 -1.87 -43.07
C SER A 262 16.71 -3.38 -42.93
N THR A 263 16.03 -3.96 -41.93
CA THR A 263 15.96 -5.43 -41.78
C THR A 263 15.18 -6.08 -42.92
N ALA A 264 14.07 -5.49 -43.38
CA ALA A 264 13.33 -5.99 -44.54
C ALA A 264 14.19 -5.97 -45.83
N ILE A 265 14.95 -4.89 -46.06
CA ILE A 265 15.88 -4.80 -47.19
C ILE A 265 16.98 -5.87 -47.07
N LEU A 266 17.56 -6.06 -45.88
CA LEU A 266 18.60 -7.07 -45.66
C LEU A 266 18.07 -8.49 -45.90
N ILE A 267 16.87 -8.80 -45.41
CA ILE A 267 16.21 -10.10 -45.66
C ILE A 267 15.92 -10.27 -47.15
N GLY A 268 15.43 -9.25 -47.85
CA GLY A 268 15.20 -9.29 -49.29
C GLY A 268 16.49 -9.52 -50.10
N LEU A 269 17.59 -8.88 -49.71
CA LEU A 269 18.90 -9.08 -50.34
C LEU A 269 19.47 -10.49 -50.08
N LEU A 270 19.27 -11.05 -48.88
CA LEU A 270 19.68 -12.40 -48.53
C LEU A 270 18.79 -13.48 -49.16
N ALA A 271 17.51 -13.19 -49.38
CA ALA A 271 16.55 -14.09 -49.99
C ALA A 271 16.55 -14.04 -51.53
N SER A 272 17.27 -13.10 -52.15
CA SER A 272 17.40 -13.03 -53.60
C SER A 272 18.09 -14.30 -54.12
N PRO A 273 17.44 -15.12 -54.98
CA PRO A 273 18.08 -16.27 -55.58
C PRO A 273 19.29 -15.78 -56.38
N ARG A 274 20.47 -16.36 -56.13
CA ARG A 274 21.60 -16.18 -57.03
C ARG A 274 21.15 -16.65 -58.41
N ALA A 275 20.95 -15.70 -59.33
CA ALA A 275 20.74 -16.00 -60.73
C ALA A 275 21.92 -16.86 -61.19
N LYS A 276 21.61 -18.10 -61.56
CA LYS A 276 22.54 -19.00 -62.27
C LYS A 276 22.57 -18.60 -63.74
#